data_AF-A0A953FIK1-F1
#
_entry.id   AF-A0A953FIK1-F1
#
_cell.length_a   1.000
_cell.length_b   1.000
_cell.length_c   1.000
_cell.angle_alpha   90.00
_cell.angle_beta   90.00
_cell.angle_gamma   90.00
#
_symmetry.space_group_name_H-M   'P 1'
#
loop_
_entity.id
_entity.type
_entity.pdbx_description
1 polymer ?
#
loop_
_entity_poly.entity_id
_entity_poly.type
_entity_poly.pdbx_seq_one_letter_code
_entity_poly.pdbx_strand_id
1 'polypeptide(L)'
;MPTNGSNKAIEQMKLPVNRMWSGKIRVDVGMTSRTPQERFQQHRTGYRNAKGLKLSSEIVRKYGRYHRPSLYRDIGPFSRAEALEEEKGLTLELRRKGYAVWSN
;
A
#
# COMPACT_ATOMS: atom_id res chain seq x y z
N MET A 1 -19.99 -14.75 13.65
CA MET A 1 -18.80 -14.28 14.40
C MET A 1 -17.63 -15.16 13.99
N PRO A 2 -16.57 -14.67 13.33
CA PRO A 2 -15.39 -15.50 13.14
C PRO A 2 -14.38 -15.25 14.26
N THR A 3 -14.12 -16.34 15.00
CA THR A 3 -13.02 -16.54 15.94
C THR A 3 -11.81 -17.17 15.24
N ASN A 4 -10.69 -17.16 15.96
CA ASN A 4 -9.41 -17.87 15.74
C ASN A 4 -8.35 -17.20 14.85
N GLY A 5 -7.27 -16.84 15.54
CA GLY A 5 -5.99 -16.49 14.96
C GLY A 5 -5.42 -17.63 14.13
N SER A 6 -5.01 -17.28 12.93
CA SER A 6 -4.06 -18.03 12.12
C SER A 6 -3.29 -16.98 11.35
N ASN A 7 -1.97 -16.98 11.54
CA ASN A 7 -1.01 -16.06 10.97
C ASN A 7 -1.09 -15.96 9.43
N LYS A 8 -1.98 -15.12 8.91
CA LYS A 8 -1.97 -14.67 7.51
C LYS A 8 -2.11 -13.15 7.47
N ALA A 9 -1.16 -12.49 8.11
CA ALA A 9 -1.12 -11.03 8.18
C ALA A 9 -0.15 -10.50 7.13
N ILE A 10 -0.62 -10.45 5.88
CA ILE A 10 -0.52 -9.29 4.98
C ILE A 10 -1.26 -9.62 3.69
N GLU A 11 -2.44 -9.03 3.54
CA GLU A 11 -3.14 -8.97 2.27
C GLU A 11 -2.66 -7.72 1.53
N GLN A 12 -1.88 -7.96 0.48
CA GLN A 12 -1.74 -7.08 -0.67
C GLN A 12 -0.94 -5.78 -0.47
N MET A 13 0.16 -5.78 -1.21
CA MET A 13 0.98 -4.64 -1.52
C MET A 13 0.16 -3.60 -2.30
N LYS A 14 -0.01 -2.41 -1.75
CA LYS A 14 -0.80 -1.35 -2.39
C LYS A 14 0.07 -0.46 -3.25
N LEU A 15 -0.53 0.03 -4.33
CA LEU A 15 0.03 1.04 -5.22
C LEU A 15 -1.09 2.02 -5.63
N PRO A 16 -1.46 2.98 -4.77
CA PRO A 16 -2.28 4.13 -5.14
C PRO A 16 -1.49 4.98 -6.13
N VAL A 17 -2.09 5.21 -7.30
CA VAL A 17 -1.46 5.95 -8.38
C VAL A 17 -2.07 7.35 -8.48
N ASN A 18 -1.22 8.36 -8.65
CA ASN A 18 -1.65 9.70 -9.08
C ASN A 18 -1.02 10.05 -10.44
N ARG A 19 -1.77 10.80 -11.27
CA ARG A 19 -1.25 11.30 -12.55
C ARG A 19 -0.34 12.51 -12.31
N MET A 20 0.92 12.33 -12.72
CA MET A 20 1.99 13.31 -12.97
C MET A 20 2.38 14.27 -11.82
N TRP A 21 3.63 14.12 -11.34
CA TRP A 21 4.47 15.22 -10.83
C TRP A 21 5.72 15.22 -11.71
N SER A 22 6.04 16.34 -12.38
CA SER A 22 7.25 16.44 -13.21
C SER A 22 7.33 15.31 -14.26
N GLY A 23 6.21 15.02 -14.93
CA GLY A 23 6.11 13.95 -15.94
C GLY A 23 6.08 12.50 -15.41
N LYS A 24 6.35 12.26 -14.12
CA LYS A 24 6.42 10.90 -13.55
C LYS A 24 5.12 10.45 -12.90
N ILE A 25 4.77 9.17 -13.07
CA ILE A 25 3.65 8.52 -12.37
C ILE A 25 4.02 8.36 -10.89
N ARG A 26 3.14 8.82 -10.00
CA ARG A 26 3.33 8.71 -8.55
C ARG A 26 2.69 7.44 -8.04
N VAL A 27 3.40 6.70 -7.18
CA VAL A 27 2.95 5.44 -6.60
C VAL A 27 3.32 5.39 -5.12
N ASP A 28 2.40 4.96 -4.26
CA ASP A 28 2.65 4.73 -2.83
C ASP A 28 2.65 3.23 -2.55
N VAL A 29 3.77 2.69 -2.09
CA VAL A 29 3.98 1.27 -1.83
C VAL A 29 3.73 1.00 -0.35
N GLY A 30 2.91 0.02 -0.02
CA GLY A 30 2.66 -0.32 1.39
C GLY A 30 1.95 -1.65 1.64
N MET A 31 2.31 -2.34 2.72
CA MET A 31 1.61 -3.55 3.18
C MET A 31 0.34 -3.26 4.02
N THR A 32 -0.57 -4.23 4.12
CA THR A 32 -1.74 -4.16 5.03
C THR A 32 -2.26 -5.56 5.34
N SER A 33 -3.07 -5.70 6.39
CA SER A 33 -3.87 -6.91 6.68
C SER A 33 -5.36 -6.71 6.35
N ARG A 34 -5.66 -5.79 5.43
CA ARG A 34 -7.02 -5.40 5.01
C ARG A 34 -7.10 -5.55 3.51
N THR A 35 -8.31 -5.60 2.96
CA THR A 35 -8.44 -5.53 1.50
C THR A 35 -7.87 -4.20 0.97
N PRO A 36 -7.36 -4.13 -0.28
CA PRO A 36 -6.88 -2.88 -0.84
C PRO A 36 -7.92 -1.77 -0.80
N GLN A 37 -9.18 -2.11 -1.08
CA GLN A 37 -10.32 -1.20 -1.09
C GLN A 37 -10.51 -0.56 0.29
N GLU A 38 -10.56 -1.35 1.36
CA GLU A 38 -10.68 -0.85 2.72
C GLU A 38 -9.50 0.03 3.10
N ARG A 39 -8.28 -0.40 2.77
CA ARG A 39 -7.09 0.39 3.11
C ARG A 39 -7.04 1.69 2.34
N PHE A 40 -7.42 1.72 1.06
CA PHE A 40 -7.54 2.97 0.31
C PHE A 40 -8.57 3.90 0.92
N GLN A 41 -9.71 3.36 1.36
CA GLN A 41 -10.70 4.16 2.07
C GLN A 41 -10.13 4.73 3.37
N GLN A 42 -9.36 3.95 4.13
CA GLN A 42 -8.62 4.44 5.31
C GLN A 42 -7.64 5.56 4.96
N HIS A 43 -6.94 5.46 3.82
CA HIS A 43 -6.09 6.54 3.35
C HIS A 43 -6.89 7.80 3.02
N ARG A 44 -8.02 7.65 2.31
CA ARG A 44 -8.90 8.75 1.89
C ARG A 44 -9.54 9.50 3.06
N THR A 45 -9.94 8.79 4.11
CA THR A 45 -10.55 9.38 5.31
C THR A 45 -9.54 9.87 6.33
N GLY A 46 -8.25 9.56 6.16
CA GLY A 46 -7.22 9.90 7.15
C GLY A 46 -7.33 9.08 8.44
N TYR A 47 -7.75 7.82 8.32
CA TYR A 47 -8.03 6.92 9.42
C TYR A 47 -6.88 6.84 10.45
N ARG A 48 -7.27 6.81 11.73
CA ARG A 48 -6.41 6.55 12.88
C ARG A 48 -6.79 5.23 13.50
N ASN A 49 -5.81 4.45 13.91
CA ASN A 49 -6.06 3.19 14.62
C ASN A 49 -6.57 3.46 16.05
N ALA A 50 -6.90 2.40 16.78
CA ALA A 50 -7.38 2.48 18.16
C ALA A 50 -6.38 3.16 19.13
N LYS A 51 -5.09 3.21 18.79
CA LYS A 51 -4.04 3.91 19.54
C LYS A 51 -3.89 5.39 19.12
N GLY A 52 -4.78 5.90 18.28
CA GLY A 52 -4.72 7.26 17.73
C GLY A 52 -3.66 7.48 16.65
N LEU A 53 -2.91 6.44 16.24
CA LEU A 53 -1.85 6.55 15.25
C LEU A 53 -2.44 6.61 13.84
N LYS A 54 -2.00 7.61 13.07
CA LYS A 54 -2.38 7.77 11.66
C LYS A 54 -1.54 6.81 10.81
N LEU A 55 -2.22 5.85 10.17
CA LEU A 55 -1.59 4.86 9.28
C LEU A 55 -1.77 5.22 7.80
N SER A 56 -2.45 6.33 7.52
CA SER A 56 -2.69 6.84 6.18
C SER A 56 -1.52 7.70 5.69
N SER A 57 -0.91 7.30 4.56
CA SER A 57 -0.06 8.16 3.73
C SER A 57 -0.80 9.44 3.34
N GLU A 58 -0.19 10.57 3.68
CA GLU A 58 -0.72 11.91 3.40
C GLU A 58 -0.80 12.18 1.90
N ILE A 59 0.12 11.60 1.13
CA ILE A 59 0.15 11.71 -0.33
C ILE A 59 -1.06 10.96 -0.91
N VAL A 60 -1.33 9.74 -0.47
CA VAL A 60 -2.50 8.98 -0.94
C VAL A 60 -3.79 9.67 -0.54
N ARG A 61 -3.85 10.21 0.68
CA ARG A 61 -5.01 10.98 1.13
C ARG A 61 -5.30 12.18 0.23
N LYS A 62 -4.28 12.99 -0.09
CA LYS A 62 -4.44 14.20 -0.89
C LYS A 62 -4.60 13.91 -2.39
N TYR A 63 -3.92 12.89 -2.89
CA TYR A 63 -3.64 12.73 -4.32
C TYR A 63 -3.96 11.35 -4.89
N GLY A 64 -4.23 10.35 -4.06
CA GLY A 64 -4.53 8.98 -4.50
C GLY A 64 -5.83 8.93 -5.31
N ARG A 65 -5.78 8.36 -6.52
CA ARG A 65 -6.92 8.29 -7.43
C ARG A 65 -7.51 6.88 -7.50
N TYR A 66 -6.67 5.88 -7.72
CA TYR A 66 -7.07 4.49 -7.90
C TYR A 66 -5.91 3.55 -7.58
N HIS A 67 -6.21 2.28 -7.34
CA HIS A 67 -5.21 1.22 -7.26
C HIS A 67 -4.71 0.83 -8.66
N ARG A 68 -3.46 0.38 -8.76
CA ARG A 68 -2.97 -0.36 -9.94
C ARG A 68 -2.79 -1.85 -9.63
N PRO A 69 -3.86 -2.68 -9.73
CA PRO A 69 -3.76 -4.12 -9.51
C PRO A 69 -2.69 -4.80 -10.36
N SER A 70 -2.45 -4.33 -11.58
CA SER A 70 -1.43 -4.89 -12.48
C SER A 70 0.00 -4.87 -11.92
N LEU A 71 0.24 -4.13 -10.83
CA LEU A 71 1.55 -4.02 -10.19
C LEU A 71 1.67 -4.88 -8.93
N TYR A 72 0.59 -5.52 -8.47
CA TYR A 72 0.61 -6.32 -7.23
C TYR A 72 -0.30 -7.56 -7.24
N ARG A 73 -1.04 -7.83 -8.32
CA ARG A 73 -2.04 -8.91 -8.40
C ARG A 73 -1.44 -10.30 -8.14
N ASP A 74 -0.20 -10.50 -8.54
CA ASP A 74 0.48 -11.79 -8.44
C ASP A 74 1.23 -11.95 -7.10
N ILE A 75 1.06 -10.98 -6.18
CA ILE A 75 1.71 -10.96 -4.88
C ILE A 75 0.80 -11.69 -3.87
N GLY A 76 1.31 -12.80 -3.32
CA GLY A 76 0.60 -13.64 -2.37
C GLY A 76 0.51 -13.07 -0.95
N PRO A 77 -0.23 -13.76 -0.06
CA PRO A 77 -0.21 -13.41 1.36
C PRO A 77 1.16 -13.71 1.96
N PHE A 78 1.67 -12.79 2.76
CA PHE A 78 2.98 -12.90 3.39
C PHE A 78 2.89 -12.87 4.91
N SER A 79 3.93 -13.40 5.56
CA SER A 79 4.24 -12.98 6.92
C SER A 79 4.65 -11.51 6.95
N ARG A 80 4.69 -10.92 8.16
CA ARG A 80 5.12 -9.54 8.32
C ARG A 80 6.54 -9.29 7.81
N ALA A 81 7.45 -10.23 8.02
CA ALA A 81 8.85 -10.08 7.62
C ALA A 81 8.96 -10.11 6.09
N GLU A 82 8.39 -11.13 5.45
CA GLU A 82 8.39 -11.29 3.99
C GLU A 82 7.76 -10.07 3.30
N ALA A 83 6.63 -9.58 3.82
CA ALA A 83 5.99 -8.40 3.25
C ALA A 83 6.86 -7.14 3.31
N LEU A 84 7.68 -6.96 4.35
CA LEU A 84 8.59 -5.82 4.45
C LEU A 84 9.74 -5.92 3.45
N GLU A 85 10.24 -7.15 3.21
CA GLU A 85 11.26 -7.40 2.19
C GLU A 85 10.71 -7.15 0.79
N GLU A 86 9.53 -7.66 0.50
CA GLU A 86 8.81 -7.45 -0.76
C GLU A 86 8.46 -5.98 -0.97
N GLU A 87 8.05 -5.28 0.10
CA GLU A 87 7.81 -3.83 0.08
C GLU A 87 9.02 -3.05 -0.42
N LYS A 88 10.19 -3.38 0.13
CA LYS A 88 11.47 -2.78 -0.25
C LYS A 88 11.84 -3.16 -1.68
N GLY A 89 11.67 -4.42 -2.07
CA GLY A 89 11.96 -4.94 -3.41
C GLY A 89 11.20 -4.19 -4.51
N LEU A 90 9.87 -4.17 -4.44
CA LEU A 90 9.04 -3.49 -5.44
C LEU A 90 9.27 -1.98 -5.44
N THR A 91 9.51 -1.37 -4.27
CA THR A 91 9.82 0.06 -4.18
C THR A 91 11.06 0.39 -5.02
N LEU A 92 12.12 -0.40 -4.90
CA LEU A 92 13.35 -0.22 -5.69
C LEU A 92 13.11 -0.48 -7.17
N GLU A 93 12.36 -1.54 -7.51
CA GLU A 93 12.04 -1.89 -8.90
C GLU A 93 11.25 -0.78 -9.59
N LEU A 94 10.20 -0.25 -8.95
CA LEU A 94 9.39 0.82 -9.51
C LEU A 94 10.19 2.12 -9.66
N ARG A 95 11.09 2.43 -8.72
CA ARG A 95 12.01 3.58 -8.87
C ARG A 95 12.92 3.40 -10.08
N ARG A 96 13.48 2.20 -10.30
CA ARG A 96 14.28 1.87 -11.49
C ARG A 96 13.47 2.00 -12.79
N LYS A 97 12.18 1.65 -12.76
CA LYS A 97 11.24 1.84 -13.88
C LYS A 97 10.78 3.30 -14.08
N GLY A 98 11.31 4.26 -13.31
CA GLY A 98 11.05 5.70 -13.48
C GLY A 98 9.81 6.24 -12.75
N TYR A 99 9.18 5.43 -11.90
CA TYR A 99 8.07 5.91 -11.06
C TYR A 99 8.60 6.79 -9.91
N ALA A 100 7.80 7.76 -9.48
CA ALA A 100 8.03 8.47 -8.23
C ALA A 100 7.36 7.67 -7.12
N VAL A 101 8.15 7.05 -6.24
CA VAL A 101 7.68 6.04 -5.30
C VAL A 101 7.91 6.45 -3.85
N TRP A 102 6.84 6.44 -3.06
CA TRP A 102 6.87 6.61 -1.61
C TRP A 102 6.57 5.27 -0.92
N SER A 103 7.25 4.99 0.17
CA SER A 103 7.05 3.84 1.06
C SER A 103 7.14 4.36 2.49
N ASN A 104 6.55 3.67 3.45
CA ASN A 104 6.39 4.16 4.83
C ASN A 104 6.95 3.19 5.87
#